data_AF-A0A200PZC0-F1
#
_entry.id   AF-A0A200PZC0-F1
#
_cell.length_a   1.000
_cell.length_b   1.000
_cell.length_c   1.000
_cell.angle_alpha   90.00
_cell.angle_beta   90.00
_cell.angle_gamma   90.00
#
_symmetry.space_group_name_H-M   'P 1'
#
loop_
_entity.id
_entity.type
_entity.pdbx_description
1 polymer ?
#
loop_
_entity_poly.entity_id
_entity_poly.type
_entity_poly.pdbx_seq_one_letter_code
_entity_poly.pdbx_strand_id
1 'polypeptide(L)'
;MIDQKWILDLDDRGYLREYDRIPFLVFTSESSKESCFKEISKEAAIHLFQFPEFVAKGKKSPEKMFRMLDLYDAISELWPEIESIFSFQSTSAVKSQAVSSLLRLGDAVRSMLSDFESAIQKDTSKSPVPGGGLHPLTRYVMNYVSFLSDYCVILSDIVADFPLPVQTPLPDSYFEIPFDFEDNATSAMVVRFAWIILVLLCKLDGKTELYKDVSLSYLFLANNLHYVISKVKNSNLKFLLGEDWITKHELKVKQYASNYERMAWSKVLSSLPNNPTAVISLEAAKECFHSFSSAFETAYRTQSSWVVTDGKLRDEIKVSIAKKIGSAYRAFYDTNRGRLRDEKNFESLVRFSPDDLGNYLSDLFYGARVSGSTSSSNSTPASSTHHSSRSR
;
A
#
# COMPACT_ATOMS: atom_id res chain seq x y z
N MET A 1 8.78 13.69 19.93
CA MET A 1 8.39 13.96 21.34
C MET A 1 7.82 15.38 21.49
N ILE A 2 6.88 15.74 20.60
CA ILE A 2 6.10 17.00 20.62
C ILE A 2 4.61 16.68 20.92
N ASP A 3 4.32 15.42 21.27
CA ASP A 3 3.00 14.82 21.05
C ASP A 3 2.08 14.77 22.28
N GLN A 4 2.56 15.23 23.42
CA GLN A 4 1.74 15.30 24.63
C GLN A 4 2.04 16.56 25.42
N LYS A 5 3.28 17.07 25.37
CA LYS A 5 3.66 18.24 26.19
C LYS A 5 3.05 19.57 25.73
N TRP A 6 2.61 19.69 24.47
CA TRP A 6 1.97 20.91 23.95
C TRP A 6 0.46 20.91 24.25
N ILE A 7 -0.19 19.74 24.08
CA ILE A 7 -1.60 19.51 24.45
C ILE A 7 -1.77 19.54 25.99
N LEU A 8 -0.81 18.98 26.74
CA LEU A 8 -0.74 19.10 28.20
C LEU A 8 -0.32 20.51 28.64
N ASP A 9 0.37 21.34 27.84
CA ASP A 9 0.55 22.75 28.22
C ASP A 9 -0.77 23.54 28.08
N LEU A 10 -1.71 23.08 27.25
CA LEU A 10 -3.08 23.60 27.14
C LEU A 10 -4.01 23.08 28.26
N ASP A 11 -3.87 21.82 28.69
CA ASP A 11 -4.76 21.16 29.67
C ASP A 11 -4.18 21.06 31.10
N ASP A 12 -2.88 20.79 31.24
CA ASP A 12 -2.21 20.32 32.48
C ASP A 12 -1.58 21.44 33.33
N ARG A 13 -1.62 22.70 32.86
CA ARG A 13 -1.14 23.86 33.66
C ARG A 13 -2.22 24.77 34.21
N GLY A 14 -3.51 24.46 34.07
CA GLY A 14 -4.55 25.29 34.69
C GLY A 14 -4.55 26.78 34.25
N TYR A 15 -3.74 27.19 33.27
CA TYR A 15 -3.61 28.56 32.79
C TYR A 15 -4.85 29.04 32.01
N LEU A 16 -5.90 28.22 31.89
CA LEU A 16 -7.20 28.62 31.36
C LEU A 16 -8.31 28.43 32.40
N ARG A 17 -8.25 27.37 33.22
CA ARG A 17 -9.24 27.12 34.29
C ARG A 17 -9.05 27.97 35.57
N GLU A 18 -7.85 28.47 35.86
CA GLU A 18 -7.64 29.42 36.98
C GLU A 18 -8.04 30.86 36.61
N TYR A 19 -8.04 31.25 35.32
CA TYR A 19 -8.45 32.60 34.90
C TYR A 19 -9.95 32.80 34.78
N ASP A 20 -10.77 31.76 34.82
CA ASP A 20 -12.21 31.92 35.02
C ASP A 20 -12.54 32.36 36.46
N ARG A 21 -11.61 32.17 37.41
CA ARG A 21 -11.80 32.50 38.84
C ARG A 21 -11.22 33.84 39.27
N ILE A 22 -10.21 34.36 38.57
CA ILE A 22 -9.57 35.66 38.90
C ILE A 22 -10.50 36.88 38.66
N PRO A 23 -11.38 36.92 37.64
CA PRO A 23 -12.24 38.08 37.38
C PRO A 23 -13.42 38.21 38.34
N PHE A 24 -13.78 37.16 39.07
CA PHE A 24 -15.03 37.15 39.86
C PHE A 24 -14.93 37.89 41.21
N LEU A 25 -13.71 38.16 41.70
CA LEU A 25 -13.51 38.76 43.02
C LEU A 25 -12.94 40.20 43.01
N VAL A 26 -12.54 40.75 41.85
CA VAL A 26 -11.79 42.03 41.79
C VAL A 26 -12.38 43.10 40.85
N PHE A 27 -13.15 42.73 39.81
CA PHE A 27 -13.54 43.69 38.78
C PHE A 27 -15.06 43.90 38.69
N THR A 28 -15.48 45.16 38.80
CA THR A 28 -16.89 45.60 38.88
C THR A 28 -17.51 45.97 37.53
N SER A 29 -16.71 46.07 36.45
CA SER A 29 -17.19 46.37 35.09
C SER A 29 -16.62 45.40 34.05
N GLU A 30 -17.38 45.17 32.99
CA GLU A 30 -17.00 44.30 31.85
C GLU A 30 -15.77 44.86 31.10
N SER A 31 -15.65 46.19 30.99
CA SER A 31 -14.49 46.83 30.33
C SER A 31 -13.20 46.68 31.12
N SER A 32 -13.25 46.69 32.45
CA SER A 32 -12.07 46.45 33.28
C SER A 32 -11.62 44.98 33.24
N LYS A 33 -12.58 44.04 33.15
CA LYS A 33 -12.28 42.61 32.92
C LYS A 33 -11.63 42.39 31.56
N GLU A 34 -12.18 42.99 30.50
CA GLU A 34 -11.62 42.91 29.14
C GLU A 34 -10.18 43.45 29.10
N SER A 35 -9.94 44.66 29.64
CA SER A 35 -8.62 45.28 29.62
C SER A 35 -7.57 44.45 30.37
N CYS A 36 -7.92 43.95 31.56
CA CYS A 36 -7.02 43.12 32.37
C CYS A 36 -6.73 41.78 31.68
N PHE A 37 -7.77 41.11 31.15
CA PHE A 37 -7.60 39.85 30.41
C PHE A 37 -6.68 40.04 29.21
N LYS A 38 -6.92 41.07 28.39
CA LYS A 38 -6.09 41.41 27.23
C LYS A 38 -4.63 41.63 27.61
N GLU A 39 -4.35 42.39 28.67
CA GLU A 39 -2.97 42.67 29.10
C GLU A 39 -2.22 41.40 29.52
N ILE A 40 -2.92 40.42 30.11
CA ILE A 40 -2.31 39.19 30.61
C ILE A 40 -2.17 38.14 29.50
N SER A 41 -3.20 37.95 28.66
CA SER A 41 -3.30 36.78 27.79
C SER A 41 -2.87 37.04 26.34
N LYS A 42 -3.03 38.27 25.83
CA LYS A 42 -2.97 38.55 24.38
C LYS A 42 -1.63 38.17 23.75
N GLU A 43 -0.52 38.66 24.31
CA GLU A 43 0.80 38.41 23.73
C GLU A 43 1.19 36.93 23.82
N ALA A 44 0.91 36.28 24.96
CA ALA A 44 1.17 34.86 25.13
C ALA A 44 0.36 34.01 24.15
N ALA A 45 -0.92 34.33 23.96
CA ALA A 45 -1.80 33.64 23.03
C ALA A 45 -1.36 33.86 21.56
N ILE A 46 -0.93 35.06 21.19
CA ILE A 46 -0.36 35.32 19.86
C ILE A 46 0.85 34.43 19.61
N HIS A 47 1.82 34.38 20.55
CA HIS A 47 3.00 33.54 20.39
C HIS A 47 2.66 32.04 20.32
N LEU A 48 1.70 31.59 21.14
CA LEU A 48 1.21 30.21 21.11
C LEU A 48 0.65 29.86 19.73
N PHE A 49 -0.28 30.67 19.21
CA PHE A 49 -0.86 30.43 17.91
C PHE A 49 0.08 30.74 16.76
N GLN A 50 1.18 31.47 16.94
CA GLN A 50 2.18 31.67 15.88
C GLN A 50 3.11 30.46 15.69
N PHE A 51 3.27 29.62 16.71
CA PHE A 51 4.15 28.44 16.66
C PHE A 51 3.90 27.51 15.44
N PRO A 52 2.65 27.13 15.10
CA PRO A 52 2.37 26.27 13.96
C PRO A 52 2.81 26.86 12.61
N GLU A 53 2.85 28.19 12.46
CA GLU A 53 3.38 28.81 11.23
C GLU A 53 4.87 28.52 11.05
N PHE A 54 5.65 28.46 12.13
CA PHE A 54 7.06 28.09 12.07
C PHE A 54 7.23 26.62 11.71
N VAL A 55 6.34 25.76 12.19
CA VAL A 55 6.30 24.34 11.81
C VAL A 55 6.01 24.22 10.30
N ALA A 56 5.00 24.93 9.79
CA ALA A 56 4.62 24.94 8.38
C ALA A 56 5.75 25.44 7.45
N LYS A 57 6.55 26.41 7.89
CA LYS A 57 7.73 26.93 7.15
C LYS A 57 8.94 26.01 7.19
N GLY A 58 8.98 25.06 8.12
CA GLY A 58 10.10 24.15 8.30
C GLY A 58 10.33 23.21 7.10
N LYS A 59 11.47 22.52 7.10
CA LYS A 59 11.77 21.48 6.10
C LYS A 59 10.66 20.43 6.09
N LYS A 60 10.05 20.19 4.93
CA LYS A 60 8.98 19.22 4.70
C LYS A 60 9.52 17.78 4.70
N SER A 61 8.83 16.86 5.39
CA SER A 61 9.06 15.41 5.35
C SER A 61 7.76 14.66 5.66
N PRO A 62 7.60 13.39 5.25
CA PRO A 62 6.40 12.59 5.54
C PRO A 62 6.00 12.63 7.02
N GLU A 63 6.95 12.47 7.94
CA GLU A 63 6.71 12.46 9.39
C GLU A 63 6.21 13.81 9.90
N LYS A 64 6.69 14.91 9.30
CA LYS A 64 6.25 16.26 9.65
C LYS A 64 4.87 16.59 9.11
N MET A 65 4.41 15.93 8.04
CA MET A 65 3.03 16.12 7.56
C MET A 65 2.03 15.76 8.65
N PHE A 66 2.21 14.60 9.29
CA PHE A 66 1.35 14.16 10.38
C PHE A 66 1.39 15.14 11.55
N ARG A 67 2.55 15.68 11.90
CA ARG A 67 2.66 16.74 12.92
C ARG A 67 1.95 18.04 12.56
N MET A 68 1.93 18.41 11.29
CA MET A 68 1.16 19.57 10.83
C MET A 68 -0.35 19.30 10.89
N LEU A 69 -0.76 18.07 10.55
CA LEU A 69 -2.16 17.64 10.67
C LEU A 69 -2.61 17.62 12.14
N ASP A 70 -1.80 17.06 13.06
CA ASP A 70 -2.07 17.08 14.50
C ASP A 70 -2.28 18.52 15.03
N LEU A 71 -1.45 19.46 14.59
CA LEU A 71 -1.57 20.87 14.98
C LEU A 71 -2.80 21.55 14.36
N TYR A 72 -3.11 21.24 13.11
CA TYR A 72 -4.29 21.77 12.44
C TYR A 72 -5.55 21.29 13.16
N ASP A 73 -5.61 19.99 13.45
CA ASP A 73 -6.71 19.33 14.15
C ASP A 73 -6.93 19.97 15.52
N ALA A 74 -5.88 20.04 16.35
CA ALA A 74 -5.97 20.62 17.68
C ALA A 74 -6.50 22.07 17.69
N ILE A 75 -6.13 22.90 16.72
CA ILE A 75 -6.62 24.28 16.63
C ILE A 75 -8.07 24.31 16.12
N SER A 76 -8.44 23.41 15.21
CA SER A 76 -9.78 23.34 14.63
C SER A 76 -10.80 22.79 15.63
N GLU A 77 -10.43 21.75 16.40
CA GLU A 77 -11.25 21.19 17.47
C GLU A 77 -11.50 22.19 18.59
N LEU A 78 -10.47 22.95 18.99
CA LEU A 78 -10.56 23.98 20.04
C LEU A 78 -11.13 25.31 19.55
N TRP A 79 -11.56 25.41 18.30
CA TRP A 79 -12.05 26.66 17.73
C TRP A 79 -13.21 27.30 18.52
N PRO A 80 -14.23 26.55 18.98
CA PRO A 80 -15.32 27.12 19.78
C PRO A 80 -14.83 27.76 21.10
N GLU A 81 -13.88 27.12 21.79
CA GLU A 81 -13.27 27.65 23.01
C GLU A 81 -12.42 28.87 22.70
N ILE A 82 -11.65 28.86 21.62
CA ILE A 82 -10.85 30.01 21.15
C ILE A 82 -11.77 31.21 20.88
N GLU A 83 -12.90 31.00 20.20
CA GLU A 83 -13.88 32.05 19.93
C GLU A 83 -14.52 32.61 21.19
N SER A 84 -14.84 31.74 22.15
CA SER A 84 -15.44 32.11 23.43
C SER A 84 -14.47 32.91 24.30
N ILE A 85 -13.26 32.41 24.50
CA ILE A 85 -12.22 33.01 25.35
C ILE A 85 -11.76 34.36 24.78
N PHE A 86 -11.59 34.46 23.46
CA PHE A 86 -11.14 35.68 22.78
C PHE A 86 -12.28 36.39 22.05
N SER A 87 -13.46 36.42 22.67
CA SER A 87 -14.68 37.03 22.12
C SER A 87 -14.60 38.56 22.01
N PHE A 88 -13.79 39.22 22.84
CA PHE A 88 -13.65 40.68 22.84
C PHE A 88 -12.94 41.22 21.59
N GLN A 89 -13.34 42.43 21.17
CA GLN A 89 -12.74 43.11 20.01
C GLN A 89 -11.24 43.38 20.23
N SER A 90 -10.84 43.70 21.47
CA SER A 90 -9.44 43.98 21.82
C SER A 90 -8.50 42.76 21.71
N THR A 91 -9.07 41.54 21.74
CA THR A 91 -8.36 40.26 21.58
C THR A 91 -8.55 39.61 20.20
N SER A 92 -9.28 40.26 19.28
CA SER A 92 -9.52 39.75 17.92
C SER A 92 -8.25 39.31 17.15
N ALA A 93 -7.12 39.97 17.40
CA ALA A 93 -5.82 39.61 16.81
C ALA A 93 -5.39 38.17 17.13
N VAL A 94 -5.78 37.61 18.28
CA VAL A 94 -5.48 36.22 18.66
C VAL A 94 -6.23 35.25 17.74
N LYS A 95 -7.53 35.49 17.51
CA LYS A 95 -8.34 34.69 16.58
C LYS A 95 -7.80 34.76 15.16
N SER A 96 -7.43 35.96 14.69
CA SER A 96 -6.80 36.14 13.38
C SER A 96 -5.47 35.38 13.26
N GLN A 97 -4.67 35.34 14.33
CA GLN A 97 -3.41 34.58 14.36
C GLN A 97 -3.66 33.07 14.30
N ALA A 98 -4.66 32.55 15.02
CA ALA A 98 -5.05 31.14 14.95
C ALA A 98 -5.52 30.75 13.52
N VAL A 99 -6.38 31.56 12.89
CA VAL A 99 -6.82 31.36 11.50
C VAL A 99 -5.65 31.41 10.52
N SER A 100 -4.75 32.40 10.66
CA SER A 100 -3.53 32.49 9.83
C SER A 100 -2.74 31.18 9.91
N SER A 101 -2.65 30.60 11.09
CA SER A 101 -1.87 29.39 11.32
C SER A 101 -2.51 28.15 10.71
N LEU A 102 -3.83 28.00 10.82
CA LEU A 102 -4.59 26.98 10.09
C LEU A 102 -4.35 27.09 8.58
N LEU A 103 -4.43 28.30 8.02
CA LEU A 103 -4.19 28.52 6.59
C LEU A 103 -2.76 28.14 6.18
N ARG A 104 -1.75 28.51 6.96
CA ARG A 104 -0.35 28.16 6.68
C ARG A 104 -0.06 26.67 6.80
N LEU A 105 -0.66 26.00 7.79
CA LEU A 105 -0.58 24.55 7.90
C LEU A 105 -1.24 23.88 6.70
N GLY A 106 -2.45 24.31 6.32
CA GLY A 106 -3.17 23.81 5.15
C GLY A 106 -2.38 23.99 3.85
N ASP A 107 -1.78 25.16 3.63
CA ASP A 107 -0.88 25.43 2.50
C ASP A 107 0.31 24.47 2.45
N ALA A 108 0.95 24.24 3.61
CA ALA A 108 2.08 23.34 3.70
C ALA A 108 1.68 21.89 3.38
N VAL A 109 0.56 21.42 3.94
CA VAL A 109 -0.01 20.08 3.70
C VAL A 109 -0.36 19.88 2.22
N ARG A 110 -1.05 20.85 1.60
CA ARG A 110 -1.39 20.80 0.15
C ARG A 110 -0.15 20.73 -0.74
N SER A 111 0.88 21.52 -0.40
CA SER A 111 2.16 21.45 -1.10
C SER A 111 2.82 20.09 -0.93
N MET A 112 2.79 19.50 0.27
CA MET A 112 3.38 18.19 0.54
C MET A 112 2.65 17.05 -0.20
N LEU A 113 1.32 17.11 -0.32
CA LEU A 113 0.54 16.19 -1.15
C LEU A 113 0.95 16.29 -2.63
N SER A 114 1.13 17.51 -3.13
CA SER A 114 1.57 17.75 -4.51
C SER A 114 2.99 17.27 -4.76
N ASP A 115 3.91 17.52 -3.82
CA ASP A 115 5.29 17.04 -3.87
C ASP A 115 5.35 15.51 -3.83
N PHE A 116 4.50 14.89 -3.00
CA PHE A 116 4.38 13.43 -2.90
C PHE A 116 3.90 12.80 -4.20
N GLU A 117 2.83 13.32 -4.81
CA GLU A 117 2.38 12.89 -6.13
C GLU A 117 3.49 13.04 -7.19
N SER A 118 4.15 14.20 -7.22
CA SER A 118 5.25 14.46 -8.16
C SER A 118 6.40 13.48 -7.98
N ALA A 119 6.73 13.10 -6.74
CA ALA A 119 7.77 12.13 -6.44
C ALA A 119 7.42 10.73 -6.98
N ILE A 120 6.15 10.32 -6.93
CA ILE A 120 5.69 9.05 -7.52
C ILE A 120 5.87 9.08 -9.04
N GLN A 121 5.40 10.16 -9.69
CA GLN A 121 5.51 10.31 -11.15
C GLN A 121 6.96 10.36 -11.63
N LYS A 122 7.83 11.07 -10.88
CA LYS A 122 9.25 11.25 -11.18
C LYS A 122 10.14 10.10 -10.74
N ASP A 123 9.59 9.04 -10.14
CA ASP A 123 10.39 7.88 -9.74
C ASP A 123 11.12 7.30 -10.96
N THR A 124 12.46 7.27 -10.91
CA THR A 124 13.33 6.88 -12.04
C THR A 124 14.03 5.55 -11.81
N SER A 125 13.57 4.73 -10.87
CA SER A 125 14.21 3.44 -10.59
C SER A 125 14.27 2.58 -11.86
N LYS A 126 15.50 2.31 -12.33
CA LYS A 126 15.74 1.65 -13.64
C LYS A 126 15.86 0.14 -13.55
N SER A 127 15.94 -0.41 -12.34
CA SER A 127 16.08 -1.86 -12.14
C SER A 127 14.71 -2.51 -11.93
N PRO A 128 14.35 -3.53 -12.73
CA PRO A 128 13.17 -4.33 -12.44
C PRO A 128 13.33 -5.05 -11.10
N VAL A 129 12.22 -5.34 -10.42
CA VAL A 129 12.25 -6.12 -9.17
C VAL A 129 12.58 -7.57 -9.54
N PRO A 130 13.66 -8.15 -8.98
CA PRO A 130 13.99 -9.54 -9.25
C PRO A 130 12.80 -10.47 -8.98
N GLY A 131 12.51 -11.37 -9.93
CA GLY A 131 11.40 -12.32 -9.84
C GLY A 131 10.00 -11.68 -9.90
N GLY A 132 9.86 -10.40 -10.24
CA GLY A 132 8.57 -9.73 -10.39
C GLY A 132 7.82 -9.50 -9.08
N GLY A 133 8.53 -9.45 -7.95
CA GLY A 133 7.94 -9.26 -6.62
C GLY A 133 7.37 -7.85 -6.37
N LEU A 134 7.08 -7.58 -5.10
CA LEU A 134 6.55 -6.28 -4.64
C LEU A 134 7.58 -5.15 -4.87
N HIS A 135 7.14 -4.07 -5.52
CA HIS A 135 7.97 -2.89 -5.74
C HIS A 135 8.06 -2.03 -4.46
N PRO A 136 9.26 -1.52 -4.09
CA PRO A 136 9.42 -0.65 -2.92
C PRO A 136 8.52 0.59 -2.94
N LEU A 137 8.35 1.22 -4.11
CA LEU A 137 7.43 2.35 -4.31
C LEU A 137 6.00 2.00 -3.89
N THR A 138 5.49 0.82 -4.26
CA THR A 138 4.14 0.36 -3.88
C THR A 138 4.00 0.30 -2.37
N ARG A 139 5.01 -0.27 -1.68
CA ARG A 139 5.00 -0.35 -0.22
C ARG A 139 5.03 1.02 0.44
N TYR A 140 5.91 1.91 -0.05
CA TYR A 140 6.05 3.26 0.48
C TYR A 140 4.76 4.06 0.31
N VAL A 141 4.23 4.12 -0.92
CA VAL A 141 3.04 4.91 -1.23
C VAL A 141 1.82 4.40 -0.47
N MET A 142 1.59 3.09 -0.49
CA MET A 142 0.41 2.54 0.19
C MET A 142 0.49 2.67 1.71
N ASN A 143 1.68 2.56 2.31
CA ASN A 143 1.81 2.83 3.74
C ASN A 143 1.47 4.30 4.05
N TYR A 144 2.01 5.23 3.27
CA TYR A 144 1.76 6.65 3.48
C TYR A 144 0.29 7.02 3.32
N VAL A 145 -0.35 6.55 2.25
CA VAL A 145 -1.79 6.77 1.99
C VAL A 145 -2.66 6.10 3.04
N SER A 146 -2.27 4.92 3.54
CA SER A 146 -2.99 4.26 4.65
C SER A 146 -2.95 5.12 5.92
N PHE A 147 -1.80 5.68 6.28
CA PHE A 147 -1.71 6.57 7.45
C PHE A 147 -2.46 7.88 7.25
N LEU A 148 -2.41 8.47 6.05
CA LEU A 148 -3.18 9.68 5.75
C LEU A 148 -4.69 9.45 5.83
N SER A 149 -5.16 8.22 5.56
CA SER A 149 -6.58 7.91 5.66
C SER A 149 -7.16 8.05 7.07
N ASP A 150 -6.32 8.01 8.10
CA ASP A 150 -6.72 8.26 9.50
C ASP A 150 -7.04 9.73 9.76
N TYR A 151 -6.52 10.65 8.92
CA TYR A 151 -6.74 12.09 8.99
C TYR A 151 -7.75 12.59 7.94
N CYS A 152 -8.61 11.71 7.42
CA CYS A 152 -9.46 12.03 6.27
C CYS A 152 -10.36 13.24 6.52
N VAL A 153 -10.92 13.40 7.73
CA VAL A 153 -11.81 14.51 8.08
C VAL A 153 -11.09 15.85 7.96
N ILE A 154 -9.94 15.99 8.62
CA ILE A 154 -9.14 17.21 8.60
C ILE A 154 -8.60 17.50 7.19
N LEU A 155 -8.17 16.45 6.49
CA LEU A 155 -7.68 16.59 5.13
C LEU A 155 -8.77 17.08 4.18
N SER A 156 -10.02 16.68 4.39
CA SER A 156 -11.18 17.16 3.62
C SER A 156 -11.37 18.65 3.75
N ASP A 157 -11.26 19.19 4.94
CA ASP A 157 -11.33 20.64 5.15
C ASP A 157 -10.14 21.36 4.47
N ILE A 158 -8.94 20.80 4.60
CA ILE A 158 -7.71 21.38 4.00
C ILE A 158 -7.77 21.43 2.46
N VAL A 159 -8.39 20.43 1.81
CA VAL A 159 -8.43 20.33 0.35
C VAL A 159 -9.74 20.83 -0.29
N ALA A 160 -10.71 21.27 0.50
CA ALA A 160 -12.02 21.72 -0.02
C ALA A 160 -11.86 22.75 -1.16
N ASP A 161 -10.92 23.69 -1.03
CA ASP A 161 -10.62 24.72 -2.03
C ASP A 161 -9.42 24.37 -2.94
N PHE A 162 -8.98 23.11 -2.96
CA PHE A 162 -7.83 22.64 -3.74
C PHE A 162 -8.23 21.49 -4.68
N PRO A 163 -9.00 21.80 -5.73
CA PRO A 163 -9.48 20.79 -6.65
C PRO A 163 -8.31 20.11 -7.37
N LEU A 164 -8.50 18.82 -7.65
CA LEU A 164 -7.63 18.09 -8.57
C LEU A 164 -7.70 18.74 -9.96
N PRO A 165 -6.58 18.80 -10.70
CA PRO A 165 -6.60 19.14 -12.13
C PRO A 165 -7.19 17.96 -12.93
N VAL A 166 -8.48 17.65 -12.73
CA VAL A 166 -9.21 16.61 -13.46
C VAL A 166 -9.57 17.15 -14.84
N GLN A 167 -8.57 17.34 -15.70
CA GLN A 167 -8.77 17.66 -17.13
C GLN A 167 -8.15 16.61 -18.06
N THR A 168 -7.62 15.51 -17.54
CA THR A 168 -7.16 14.40 -18.39
C THR A 168 -8.25 13.33 -18.47
N PRO A 169 -8.60 12.82 -19.65
CA PRO A 169 -9.45 11.65 -19.78
C PRO A 169 -8.74 10.48 -19.10
N LEU A 170 -9.25 10.11 -17.93
CA LEU A 170 -8.71 9.02 -17.13
C LEU A 170 -9.04 7.69 -17.80
N PRO A 171 -8.17 6.68 -17.73
CA PRO A 171 -8.54 5.35 -18.21
C PRO A 171 -9.68 4.79 -17.32
N ASP A 172 -10.89 4.66 -17.88
CA ASP A 172 -12.09 4.11 -17.21
C ASP A 172 -11.82 2.81 -16.43
N SER A 173 -10.83 2.04 -16.89
CA SER A 173 -10.41 0.78 -16.27
C SER A 173 -9.93 0.89 -14.82
N TYR A 174 -9.46 2.06 -14.35
CA TYR A 174 -8.93 2.24 -12.99
C TYR A 174 -9.67 3.29 -12.15
N PHE A 175 -10.52 4.12 -12.76
CA PHE A 175 -11.07 5.32 -12.13
C PHE A 175 -12.60 5.38 -12.10
N GLU A 176 -13.25 4.24 -11.90
CA GLU A 176 -14.68 4.25 -11.54
C GLU A 176 -14.79 4.19 -10.02
N ILE A 177 -14.90 5.37 -9.41
CA ILE A 177 -15.46 5.51 -8.06
C ILE A 177 -16.98 5.52 -8.24
N PRO A 178 -17.79 4.87 -7.38
CA PRO A 178 -19.23 5.02 -7.43
C PRO A 178 -19.59 6.51 -7.29
N PHE A 179 -20.12 7.10 -8.37
CA PHE A 179 -20.49 8.52 -8.43
C PHE A 179 -21.85 8.77 -7.75
N ASP A 180 -22.01 8.34 -6.51
CA ASP A 180 -23.20 8.62 -5.67
C ASP A 180 -22.83 9.40 -4.39
N PHE A 181 -21.72 10.16 -4.42
CA PHE A 181 -21.42 11.10 -3.35
C PHE A 181 -22.16 12.42 -3.62
N GLU A 182 -23.36 12.55 -3.03
CA GLU A 182 -23.97 13.84 -2.77
C GLU A 182 -22.95 14.72 -2.01
N ASP A 183 -22.58 15.81 -2.68
CA ASP A 183 -21.88 17.01 -2.20
C ASP A 183 -21.28 16.96 -0.78
N ASN A 184 -19.99 16.63 -0.65
CA ASN A 184 -19.21 16.92 0.58
C ASN A 184 -17.68 16.95 0.33
N ALA A 185 -16.96 17.65 1.21
CA ALA A 185 -15.50 17.72 1.22
C ALA A 185 -14.81 16.35 1.46
N THR A 186 -15.52 15.39 2.07
CA THR A 186 -15.08 13.99 2.22
C THR A 186 -14.89 13.31 0.88
N SER A 187 -15.78 13.59 -0.09
CA SER A 187 -15.70 13.10 -1.47
C SER A 187 -14.43 13.60 -2.17
N ALA A 188 -14.04 14.86 -1.97
CA ALA A 188 -12.83 15.42 -2.59
C ALA A 188 -11.55 14.67 -2.15
N MET A 189 -11.44 14.31 -0.86
CA MET A 189 -10.30 13.52 -0.37
C MET A 189 -10.33 12.07 -0.80
N VAL A 190 -11.51 11.44 -0.86
CA VAL A 190 -11.68 10.09 -1.42
C VAL A 190 -11.15 10.06 -2.86
N VAL A 191 -11.55 11.04 -3.67
CA VAL A 191 -11.07 11.18 -5.06
C VAL A 191 -9.55 11.41 -5.08
N ARG A 192 -8.99 12.20 -4.15
CA ARG A 192 -7.53 12.40 -4.05
C ARG A 192 -6.78 11.11 -3.72
N PHE A 193 -7.27 10.30 -2.79
CA PHE A 193 -6.63 9.02 -2.46
C PHE A 193 -6.71 8.05 -3.64
N ALA A 194 -7.87 7.93 -4.29
CA ALA A 194 -8.02 7.15 -5.51
C ALA A 194 -7.07 7.63 -6.62
N TRP A 195 -6.91 8.95 -6.79
CA TRP A 195 -5.95 9.56 -7.71
C TRP A 195 -4.51 9.15 -7.43
N ILE A 196 -4.05 9.28 -6.20
CA ILE A 196 -2.68 8.92 -5.81
C ILE A 196 -2.43 7.42 -6.06
N ILE A 197 -3.40 6.56 -5.74
CA ILE A 197 -3.30 5.12 -6.00
C ILE A 197 -3.25 4.87 -7.52
N LEU A 198 -4.06 5.56 -8.32
CA LEU A 198 -3.98 5.47 -9.78
C LEU A 198 -2.60 5.88 -10.31
N VAL A 199 -2.07 7.02 -9.87
CA VAL A 199 -0.75 7.50 -10.28
C VAL A 199 0.33 6.46 -9.97
N LEU A 200 0.25 5.80 -8.81
CA LEU A 200 1.11 4.66 -8.49
C LEU A 200 0.92 3.50 -9.48
N LEU A 201 -0.32 3.08 -9.74
CA LEU A 201 -0.61 1.95 -10.65
C LEU A 201 -0.12 2.21 -12.07
N CYS A 202 -0.37 3.40 -12.63
CA CYS A 202 0.16 3.82 -13.93
C CYS A 202 1.70 3.82 -13.94
N LYS A 203 2.32 4.27 -12.84
CA LYS A 203 3.78 4.27 -12.74
C LYS A 203 4.36 2.86 -12.67
N LEU A 204 3.66 1.90 -12.07
CA LEU A 204 4.05 0.49 -12.06
C LEU A 204 3.85 -0.15 -13.43
N ASP A 205 2.77 0.19 -14.14
CA ASP A 205 2.52 -0.26 -15.50
C ASP A 205 3.65 0.15 -16.45
N GLY A 206 4.07 1.41 -16.42
CA GLY A 206 5.24 1.86 -17.20
C GLY A 206 6.56 1.15 -16.80
N LYS A 207 6.71 0.68 -15.57
CA LYS A 207 7.88 -0.12 -15.16
C LYS A 207 7.88 -1.54 -15.73
N THR A 208 6.75 -2.01 -16.25
CA THR A 208 6.69 -3.34 -16.87
C THR A 208 7.55 -3.44 -18.13
N GLU A 209 7.84 -2.31 -18.78
CA GLU A 209 8.74 -2.22 -19.94
C GLU A 209 10.18 -2.66 -19.63
N LEU A 210 10.57 -2.67 -18.34
CA LEU A 210 11.90 -3.10 -17.90
C LEU A 210 12.06 -4.63 -17.91
N TYR A 211 10.97 -5.39 -17.97
CA TYR A 211 11.03 -6.84 -18.02
C TYR A 211 11.09 -7.33 -19.47
N LYS A 212 12.02 -8.25 -19.74
CA LYS A 212 12.15 -8.90 -21.05
C LYS A 212 11.02 -9.90 -21.31
N ASP A 213 10.50 -10.51 -20.25
CA ASP A 213 9.44 -11.51 -20.32
C ASP A 213 8.09 -10.87 -19.97
N VAL A 214 7.19 -10.81 -20.95
CA VAL A 214 5.84 -10.23 -20.80
C VAL A 214 5.03 -10.96 -19.73
N SER A 215 5.24 -12.26 -19.56
CA SER A 215 4.51 -13.01 -18.53
C SER A 215 4.98 -12.66 -17.12
N LEU A 216 6.28 -12.33 -16.96
CA LEU A 216 6.80 -11.78 -15.70
C LEU A 216 6.24 -10.38 -15.40
N SER A 217 6.04 -9.55 -16.43
CA SER A 217 5.37 -8.26 -16.29
C SER A 217 3.97 -8.38 -15.69
N TYR A 218 3.17 -9.35 -16.17
CA TYR A 218 1.83 -9.59 -15.62
C TYR A 218 1.87 -10.09 -14.18
N LEU A 219 2.85 -10.94 -13.83
CA LEU A 219 3.02 -11.39 -12.44
C LEU A 219 3.41 -10.24 -11.51
N PHE A 220 4.27 -9.34 -11.99
CA PHE A 220 4.62 -8.11 -11.28
C PHE A 220 3.40 -7.22 -11.03
N LEU A 221 2.56 -6.99 -12.05
CA LEU A 221 1.33 -6.22 -11.89
C LEU A 221 0.36 -6.89 -10.89
N ALA A 222 0.18 -8.21 -10.97
CA ALA A 222 -0.65 -8.95 -10.05
C ALA A 222 -0.17 -8.82 -8.59
N ASN A 223 1.13 -9.01 -8.34
CA ASN A 223 1.73 -8.87 -7.01
C ASN A 223 1.49 -7.48 -6.40
N ASN A 224 1.76 -6.43 -7.18
CA ASN A 224 1.67 -5.06 -6.68
C ASN A 224 0.22 -4.63 -6.48
N LEU A 225 -0.68 -4.94 -7.42
CA LEU A 225 -2.09 -4.59 -7.27
C LEU A 225 -2.75 -5.38 -6.13
N HIS A 226 -2.43 -6.66 -5.96
CA HIS A 226 -2.93 -7.45 -4.82
C HIS A 226 -2.47 -6.87 -3.48
N TYR A 227 -1.22 -6.39 -3.40
CA TYR A 227 -0.73 -5.69 -2.22
C TYR A 227 -1.47 -4.37 -1.95
N VAL A 228 -1.74 -3.58 -3.00
CA VAL A 228 -2.55 -2.35 -2.90
C VAL A 228 -3.93 -2.67 -2.32
N ILE A 229 -4.62 -3.68 -2.87
CA ILE A 229 -5.93 -4.11 -2.36
C ILE A 229 -5.85 -4.55 -0.90
N SER A 230 -4.83 -5.34 -0.55
CA SER A 230 -4.61 -5.77 0.84
C SER A 230 -4.42 -4.57 1.78
N LYS A 231 -3.68 -3.54 1.35
CA LYS A 231 -3.52 -2.31 2.15
C LYS A 231 -4.82 -1.52 2.28
N VAL A 232 -5.60 -1.41 1.21
CA VAL A 232 -6.91 -0.76 1.26
C VAL A 232 -7.84 -1.49 2.24
N LYS A 233 -7.94 -2.82 2.14
CA LYS A 233 -8.79 -3.64 3.04
C LYS A 233 -8.43 -3.54 4.52
N ASN A 234 -7.16 -3.26 4.82
CA ASN A 234 -6.62 -3.24 6.19
C ASN A 234 -6.41 -1.82 6.74
N SER A 235 -7.04 -0.80 6.16
CA SER A 235 -6.97 0.59 6.61
C SER A 235 -8.32 1.29 6.43
N ASN A 236 -8.42 2.55 6.89
CA ASN A 236 -9.63 3.36 6.71
C ASN A 236 -9.98 3.61 5.23
N LEU A 237 -9.02 3.40 4.31
CA LEU A 237 -9.26 3.39 2.87
C LEU A 237 -10.36 2.42 2.44
N LYS A 238 -10.59 1.33 3.18
CA LYS A 238 -11.69 0.39 2.89
C LYS A 238 -13.05 1.10 2.87
N PHE A 239 -13.31 1.93 3.89
CA PHE A 239 -14.57 2.65 4.04
C PHE A 239 -14.66 3.83 3.08
N LEU A 240 -13.52 4.47 2.79
CA LEU A 240 -13.44 5.61 1.89
C LEU A 240 -13.64 5.23 0.42
N LEU A 241 -12.99 4.15 -0.05
CA LEU A 241 -13.03 3.72 -1.45
C LEU A 241 -14.21 2.77 -1.75
N GLY A 242 -14.71 2.06 -0.75
CA GLY A 242 -15.86 1.15 -0.87
C GLY A 242 -15.53 -0.25 -1.43
N GLU A 243 -16.48 -1.17 -1.25
CA GLU A 243 -16.34 -2.58 -1.67
C GLU A 243 -16.35 -2.76 -3.19
N ASP A 244 -17.00 -1.88 -3.94
CA ASP A 244 -17.04 -1.94 -5.40
C ASP A 244 -15.66 -1.69 -6.00
N TRP A 245 -14.94 -0.68 -5.48
CA TRP A 245 -13.56 -0.39 -5.88
C TRP A 245 -12.66 -1.60 -5.63
N ILE A 246 -12.81 -2.23 -4.46
CA ILE A 246 -12.06 -3.43 -4.07
C ILE A 246 -12.36 -4.58 -5.03
N THR A 247 -13.64 -4.88 -5.26
CA THR A 247 -14.09 -5.99 -6.12
C THR A 247 -13.60 -5.81 -7.55
N LYS A 248 -13.67 -4.59 -8.10
CA LYS A 248 -13.16 -4.28 -9.44
C LYS A 248 -11.66 -4.53 -9.56
N HIS A 249 -10.87 -4.10 -8.58
CA HIS A 249 -9.42 -4.33 -8.59
C HIS A 249 -9.06 -5.80 -8.35
N GLU A 250 -9.84 -6.56 -7.57
CA GLU A 250 -9.66 -8.01 -7.45
C GLU A 250 -9.90 -8.74 -8.78
N LEU A 251 -10.92 -8.35 -9.53
CA LEU A 251 -11.14 -8.86 -10.90
C LEU A 251 -9.94 -8.54 -11.80
N LYS A 252 -9.34 -7.36 -11.66
CA LYS A 252 -8.14 -6.97 -12.40
C LYS A 252 -6.92 -7.83 -12.03
N VAL A 253 -6.71 -8.15 -10.75
CA VAL A 253 -5.67 -9.10 -10.31
C VAL A 253 -5.87 -10.47 -10.96
N LYS A 254 -7.11 -10.99 -10.96
CA LYS A 254 -7.46 -12.24 -11.64
C LYS A 254 -7.18 -12.18 -13.14
N GLN A 255 -7.45 -11.04 -13.79
CA GLN A 255 -7.13 -10.81 -15.19
C GLN A 255 -5.62 -10.87 -15.44
N TYR A 256 -4.80 -10.24 -14.60
CA TYR A 256 -3.34 -10.31 -14.72
C TYR A 256 -2.81 -11.72 -14.51
N ALA A 257 -3.30 -12.44 -13.49
CA ALA A 257 -2.95 -13.84 -13.26
C ALA A 257 -3.28 -14.71 -14.48
N SER A 258 -4.49 -14.58 -15.05
CA SER A 258 -4.89 -15.31 -16.26
C SER A 258 -4.03 -14.97 -17.48
N ASN A 259 -3.66 -13.70 -17.66
CA ASN A 259 -2.76 -13.27 -18.73
C ASN A 259 -1.35 -13.85 -18.56
N TYR A 260 -0.81 -13.81 -17.35
CA TYR A 260 0.46 -14.48 -17.02
C TYR A 260 0.37 -15.97 -17.38
N GLU A 261 -0.65 -16.68 -16.91
CA GLU A 261 -0.80 -18.12 -17.16
C GLU A 261 -0.85 -18.43 -18.66
N ARG A 262 -1.64 -17.66 -19.40
CA ARG A 262 -1.79 -17.80 -20.85
C ARG A 262 -0.47 -17.59 -21.57
N MET A 263 0.29 -16.56 -21.21
CA MET A 263 1.54 -16.22 -21.88
C MET A 263 2.66 -17.21 -21.50
N ALA A 264 2.87 -17.44 -20.20
CA ALA A 264 3.96 -18.25 -19.66
C ALA A 264 3.86 -19.74 -20.03
N TRP A 265 2.63 -20.27 -20.13
CA TRP A 265 2.40 -21.71 -20.35
C TRP A 265 1.83 -22.03 -21.74
N SER A 266 1.68 -21.03 -22.62
CA SER A 266 1.20 -21.21 -24.00
C SER A 266 1.95 -22.30 -24.76
N LYS A 267 3.30 -22.23 -24.76
CA LYS A 267 4.17 -23.19 -25.46
C LYS A 267 4.05 -24.61 -24.91
N VAL A 268 3.83 -24.74 -23.60
CA VAL A 268 3.61 -26.04 -22.96
C VAL A 268 2.28 -26.63 -23.41
N LEU A 269 1.21 -25.83 -23.39
CA LEU A 269 -0.11 -26.28 -23.84
C LEU A 269 -0.13 -26.59 -25.35
N SER A 270 0.54 -25.80 -26.19
CA SER A 270 0.60 -26.03 -27.64
C SER A 270 1.47 -27.22 -28.05
N SER A 271 2.29 -27.76 -27.14
CA SER A 271 3.06 -28.98 -27.40
C SER A 271 2.19 -30.24 -27.36
N LEU A 272 0.99 -30.14 -26.80
CA LEU A 272 0.00 -31.20 -26.75
C LEU A 272 -0.97 -31.11 -27.95
N PRO A 273 -1.49 -32.23 -28.44
CA PRO A 273 -2.49 -32.23 -29.50
C PRO A 273 -3.79 -31.56 -29.03
N ASN A 274 -4.43 -30.81 -29.93
CA ASN A 274 -5.72 -30.13 -29.66
C ASN A 274 -6.80 -31.08 -29.13
N ASN A 275 -6.76 -32.35 -29.57
CA ASN A 275 -7.55 -33.43 -29.00
C ASN A 275 -6.61 -34.45 -28.32
N PRO A 276 -6.46 -34.39 -26.98
CA PRO A 276 -5.58 -35.28 -26.22
C PRO A 276 -5.90 -36.77 -26.36
N THR A 277 -7.16 -37.10 -26.71
CA THR A 277 -7.64 -38.48 -26.86
C THR A 277 -7.65 -38.96 -28.31
N ALA A 278 -7.25 -38.13 -29.28
CA ALA A 278 -7.18 -38.55 -30.67
C ALA A 278 -6.11 -39.63 -30.86
N VAL A 279 -6.43 -40.63 -31.67
CA VAL A 279 -5.47 -41.68 -32.03
C VAL A 279 -4.45 -41.09 -32.99
N ILE A 280 -3.24 -40.84 -32.50
CA ILE A 280 -2.10 -40.36 -33.27
C ILE A 280 -1.13 -41.51 -33.59
N SER A 281 -0.20 -41.30 -34.53
CA SER A 281 0.89 -42.26 -34.77
C SER A 281 1.82 -42.36 -33.56
N LEU A 282 2.55 -43.46 -33.45
CA LEU A 282 3.48 -43.69 -32.35
C LEU A 282 4.61 -42.65 -32.36
N GLU A 283 5.10 -42.31 -33.56
CA GLU A 283 6.13 -41.32 -33.80
C GLU A 283 5.66 -39.91 -33.41
N ALA A 284 4.43 -39.54 -33.76
CA ALA A 284 3.83 -38.27 -33.36
C ALA A 284 3.64 -38.19 -31.83
N ALA A 285 3.24 -39.29 -31.19
CA ALA A 285 3.14 -39.35 -29.73
C ALA A 285 4.50 -39.13 -29.07
N LYS A 286 5.56 -39.77 -29.59
CA LYS A 286 6.94 -39.60 -29.11
C LYS A 286 7.41 -38.15 -29.23
N GLU A 287 7.16 -37.52 -30.37
CA GLU A 287 7.49 -36.11 -30.61
C GLU A 287 6.74 -35.17 -29.63
N CYS A 288 5.44 -35.40 -29.41
CA CYS A 288 4.66 -34.65 -28.43
C CYS A 288 5.22 -34.77 -27.00
N PHE A 289 5.58 -35.98 -26.54
CA PHE A 289 6.18 -36.15 -25.21
C PHE A 289 7.52 -35.41 -25.06
N HIS A 290 8.36 -35.47 -26.09
CA HIS A 290 9.65 -34.76 -26.09
C HIS A 290 9.45 -33.23 -26.12
N SER A 291 8.57 -32.74 -27.00
CA SER A 291 8.23 -31.32 -27.12
C SER A 291 7.65 -30.78 -25.81
N PHE A 292 6.72 -31.50 -25.20
CA PHE A 292 6.13 -31.16 -23.90
C PHE A 292 7.20 -31.11 -22.81
N SER A 293 8.03 -32.14 -22.69
CA SER A 293 9.06 -32.21 -21.65
C SER A 293 10.04 -31.04 -21.77
N SER A 294 10.48 -30.71 -22.98
CA SER A 294 11.38 -29.60 -23.25
C SER A 294 10.73 -28.24 -22.96
N ALA A 295 9.47 -28.05 -23.38
CA ALA A 295 8.72 -26.82 -23.12
C ALA A 295 8.46 -26.62 -21.62
N PHE A 296 8.06 -27.68 -20.91
CA PHE A 296 7.78 -27.65 -19.47
C PHE A 296 9.06 -27.35 -18.67
N GLU A 297 10.17 -28.04 -18.95
CA GLU A 297 11.45 -27.78 -18.26
C GLU A 297 11.93 -26.34 -18.48
N THR A 298 11.80 -25.83 -19.71
CA THR A 298 12.15 -24.44 -20.02
C THR A 298 11.27 -23.47 -19.23
N ALA A 299 9.95 -23.67 -19.21
CA ALA A 299 9.02 -22.84 -18.46
C ALA A 299 9.32 -22.88 -16.96
N TYR A 300 9.49 -24.08 -16.40
CA TYR A 300 9.81 -24.29 -15.00
C TYR A 300 11.12 -23.61 -14.60
N ARG A 301 12.21 -23.84 -15.35
CA ARG A 301 13.52 -23.25 -15.07
C ARG A 301 13.47 -21.73 -15.07
N THR A 302 12.83 -21.13 -16.07
CA THR A 302 12.67 -19.67 -16.17
C THR A 302 11.93 -19.11 -14.96
N GLN A 303 10.84 -19.78 -14.55
CA GLN A 303 9.93 -19.29 -13.52
C GLN A 303 10.32 -19.69 -12.09
N SER A 304 11.30 -20.59 -11.93
CA SER A 304 11.77 -21.08 -10.62
C SER A 304 12.27 -19.97 -9.69
N SER A 305 12.78 -18.87 -10.27
CA SER A 305 13.26 -17.70 -9.53
C SER A 305 12.20 -16.61 -9.30
N TRP A 306 11.00 -16.79 -9.86
CA TRP A 306 9.95 -15.79 -9.78
C TRP A 306 9.28 -15.83 -8.40
N VAL A 307 8.61 -14.74 -8.04
CA VAL A 307 8.04 -14.54 -6.71
C VAL A 307 6.59 -14.16 -6.83
N VAL A 308 5.71 -14.85 -6.09
CA VAL A 308 4.37 -14.36 -5.77
C VAL A 308 4.31 -14.15 -4.27
N THR A 309 4.20 -12.87 -3.87
CA THR A 309 4.45 -12.47 -2.47
C THR A 309 3.34 -12.96 -1.55
N ASP A 310 2.08 -12.80 -1.98
CA ASP A 310 0.91 -13.24 -1.23
C ASP A 310 0.69 -14.74 -1.37
N GLY A 311 0.48 -15.43 -0.24
CA GLY A 311 0.31 -16.88 -0.22
C GLY A 311 -0.96 -17.36 -0.91
N LYS A 312 -2.09 -16.66 -0.70
CA LYS A 312 -3.37 -17.05 -1.28
C LYS A 312 -3.34 -16.87 -2.80
N LEU A 313 -2.87 -15.73 -3.29
CA LEU A 313 -2.70 -15.49 -4.73
C LEU A 313 -1.75 -16.52 -5.36
N ARG A 314 -0.64 -16.83 -4.68
CA ARG A 314 0.31 -17.85 -5.13
C ARG A 314 -0.34 -19.22 -5.28
N ASP A 315 -1.12 -19.63 -4.28
CA ASP A 315 -1.78 -20.94 -4.28
C ASP A 315 -2.89 -21.01 -5.34
N GLU A 316 -3.67 -19.94 -5.51
CA GLU A 316 -4.68 -19.83 -6.58
C GLU A 316 -4.06 -19.98 -7.97
N ILE A 317 -2.95 -19.29 -8.24
CA ILE A 317 -2.21 -19.40 -9.51
C ILE A 317 -1.69 -20.83 -9.71
N LYS A 318 -1.08 -21.43 -8.69
CA LYS A 318 -0.57 -22.82 -8.76
C LYS A 318 -1.67 -23.82 -9.08
N VAL A 319 -2.80 -23.74 -8.39
CA VAL A 319 -3.96 -24.62 -8.61
C VAL A 319 -4.51 -24.44 -10.01
N SER A 320 -4.62 -23.20 -10.50
CA SER A 320 -5.10 -22.90 -11.86
C SER A 320 -4.19 -23.52 -12.94
N ILE A 321 -2.87 -23.33 -12.83
CA ILE A 321 -1.88 -23.92 -13.76
C ILE A 321 -1.92 -25.45 -13.71
N ALA A 322 -1.88 -26.03 -12.50
CA ALA A 322 -1.91 -27.47 -12.30
C ALA A 322 -3.18 -28.09 -12.89
N LYS A 323 -4.32 -27.41 -12.74
CA LYS A 323 -5.57 -27.83 -13.38
C LYS A 323 -5.46 -27.80 -14.90
N LYS A 324 -5.05 -26.68 -15.50
CA LYS A 324 -5.01 -26.49 -16.97
C LYS A 324 -4.02 -27.44 -17.66
N ILE A 325 -2.79 -27.51 -17.16
CA ILE A 325 -1.73 -28.34 -17.75
C ILE A 325 -1.93 -29.80 -17.36
N GLY A 326 -2.19 -30.06 -16.08
CA GLY A 326 -2.32 -31.42 -15.56
C GLY A 326 -3.49 -32.18 -16.18
N SER A 327 -4.65 -31.54 -16.41
CA SER A 327 -5.77 -32.22 -17.06
C SER A 327 -5.48 -32.59 -18.51
N ALA A 328 -4.90 -31.65 -19.28
CA ALA A 328 -4.57 -31.88 -20.68
C ALA A 328 -3.47 -32.94 -20.85
N TYR A 329 -2.42 -32.85 -20.04
CA TYR A 329 -1.31 -33.80 -20.08
C TYR A 329 -1.74 -35.19 -19.61
N ARG A 330 -2.52 -35.31 -18.53
CA ARG A 330 -2.99 -36.61 -18.03
C ARG A 330 -3.84 -37.34 -19.07
N ALA A 331 -4.77 -36.64 -19.73
CA ALA A 331 -5.58 -37.23 -20.80
C ALA A 331 -4.72 -37.76 -21.97
N PHE A 332 -3.71 -36.98 -22.39
CA PHE A 332 -2.76 -37.40 -23.42
C PHE A 332 -1.90 -38.58 -22.97
N TYR A 333 -1.38 -38.53 -21.75
CA TYR A 333 -0.53 -39.56 -21.15
C TYR A 333 -1.27 -40.89 -21.06
N ASP A 334 -2.48 -40.91 -20.50
CA ASP A 334 -3.25 -42.14 -20.30
C ASP A 334 -3.66 -42.79 -21.62
N THR A 335 -3.95 -41.99 -22.65
CA THR A 335 -4.29 -42.49 -24.00
C THR A 335 -3.09 -43.17 -24.68
N ASN A 336 -1.88 -42.66 -24.49
CA ASN A 336 -0.70 -43.09 -25.26
C ASN A 336 0.27 -44.00 -24.49
N ARG A 337 0.24 -44.01 -23.14
CA ARG A 337 1.15 -44.79 -22.30
C ARG A 337 1.12 -46.30 -22.57
N GLY A 338 -0.06 -46.85 -22.86
CA GLY A 338 -0.23 -48.29 -23.13
C GLY A 338 0.49 -48.73 -24.40
N ARG A 339 0.46 -47.89 -25.44
CA ARG A 339 1.10 -48.14 -26.75
C ARG A 339 2.61 -47.97 -26.71
N LEU A 340 3.11 -47.21 -25.75
CA LEU A 340 4.52 -46.90 -25.57
C LEU A 340 5.21 -47.81 -24.54
N ARG A 341 4.46 -48.61 -23.76
CA ARG A 341 5.00 -49.53 -22.75
C ARG A 341 5.90 -50.62 -23.34
N ASP A 342 5.64 -51.01 -24.59
CA ASP A 342 6.40 -52.04 -25.30
C ASP A 342 7.69 -51.51 -25.97
N GLU A 343 7.94 -50.20 -25.88
CA GLU A 343 9.14 -49.56 -26.42
C GLU A 343 10.33 -49.66 -25.44
N LYS A 344 11.48 -50.09 -25.95
CA LYS A 344 12.71 -50.32 -25.16
C LYS A 344 13.24 -49.09 -24.41
N ASN A 345 12.73 -47.89 -24.72
CA ASN A 345 13.20 -46.60 -24.21
C ASN A 345 12.09 -45.77 -23.53
N PHE A 346 10.98 -46.38 -23.09
CA PHE A 346 9.82 -45.67 -22.55
C PHE A 346 10.16 -44.68 -21.42
N GLU A 347 10.95 -45.11 -20.42
CA GLU A 347 11.33 -44.26 -19.27
C GLU A 347 12.21 -43.07 -19.66
N SER A 348 13.03 -43.21 -20.71
CA SER A 348 13.84 -42.10 -21.23
C SER A 348 13.03 -41.11 -22.08
N LEU A 349 11.89 -41.55 -22.61
CA LEU A 349 11.06 -40.80 -23.54
C LEU A 349 9.97 -40.00 -22.82
N VAL A 350 9.43 -40.55 -21.73
CA VAL A 350 8.45 -39.87 -20.88
C VAL A 350 9.12 -39.41 -19.59
N ARG A 351 9.67 -38.20 -19.63
CA ARG A 351 10.47 -37.63 -18.54
C ARG A 351 9.67 -37.23 -17.30
N PHE A 352 8.37 -36.94 -17.47
CA PHE A 352 7.50 -36.48 -16.39
C PHE A 352 6.24 -37.33 -16.36
N SER A 353 5.92 -37.94 -15.23
CA SER A 353 4.58 -38.48 -15.01
C SER A 353 3.61 -37.32 -14.70
N PRO A 354 2.28 -37.52 -14.88
CA PRO A 354 1.30 -36.52 -14.48
C PRO A 354 1.41 -36.09 -13.00
N ASP A 355 1.87 -36.98 -12.12
CA ASP A 355 2.02 -36.69 -10.69
C ASP A 355 3.29 -35.90 -10.41
N ASP A 356 4.37 -36.11 -11.18
CA ASP A 356 5.60 -35.32 -11.08
C ASP A 356 5.33 -33.84 -11.38
N LEU A 357 4.48 -33.55 -12.36
CA LEU A 357 4.13 -32.16 -12.71
C LEU A 357 3.54 -31.40 -11.52
N GLY A 358 2.73 -32.06 -10.68
CA GLY A 358 2.18 -31.47 -9.47
C GLY A 358 3.27 -31.02 -8.50
N ASN A 359 4.29 -31.87 -8.30
CA ASN A 359 5.42 -31.57 -7.42
C ASN A 359 6.23 -30.38 -7.93
N TYR A 360 6.59 -30.36 -9.21
CA TYR A 360 7.32 -29.22 -9.80
C TYR A 360 6.54 -27.91 -9.70
N LEU A 361 5.25 -27.91 -10.02
CA LEU A 361 4.43 -26.70 -9.93
C LEU A 361 4.27 -26.22 -8.49
N SER A 362 4.29 -27.14 -7.51
CA SER A 362 4.21 -26.79 -6.09
C SER A 362 5.42 -26.00 -5.61
N ASP A 363 6.60 -26.17 -6.22
CA ASP A 363 7.84 -25.47 -5.85
C ASP A 363 7.98 -24.06 -6.48
N LEU A 364 7.08 -23.66 -7.37
CA LEU A 364 7.17 -22.35 -8.04
C LEU A 364 6.84 -21.17 -7.12
N PHE A 365 7.33 -19.98 -7.51
CA PHE A 365 6.95 -18.67 -6.96
C PHE A 365 7.43 -18.33 -5.54
N TYR A 366 8.35 -19.09 -4.98
CA TYR A 366 8.98 -18.77 -3.68
C TYR A 366 10.25 -17.91 -3.81
N GLY A 367 10.66 -17.57 -5.04
CA GLY A 367 11.94 -16.94 -5.33
C GLY A 367 13.11 -17.92 -5.31
N ALA A 368 14.31 -17.43 -5.65
CA ALA A 368 15.51 -18.23 -5.52
C ALA A 368 15.69 -18.65 -4.06
N ARG A 369 15.70 -19.96 -3.79
CA ARG A 369 16.18 -20.49 -2.50
C ARG A 369 17.61 -19.97 -2.35
N VAL A 370 17.81 -18.98 -1.48
CA VAL A 370 19.14 -18.75 -0.94
C VAL A 370 19.46 -20.03 -0.19
N SER A 371 20.34 -20.86 -0.75
CA SER A 371 20.92 -21.99 -0.04
C SER A 371 21.69 -21.43 1.16
N GLY A 372 20.96 -21.16 2.24
CA GLY A 372 21.52 -20.73 3.50
C GLY A 372 22.19 -21.93 4.14
N SER A 373 23.52 -22.00 4.04
CA SER A 373 24.35 -22.72 4.99
C SER A 373 24.00 -22.23 6.39
N THR A 374 23.12 -22.96 7.06
CA THR A 374 22.76 -22.76 8.47
C THR A 374 23.93 -23.27 9.29
N SER A 375 24.91 -22.40 9.55
CA SER A 375 25.83 -22.59 10.67
C SER A 375 25.05 -22.34 11.96
N SER A 376 24.58 -23.41 12.59
CA SER A 376 23.97 -23.43 13.91
C SER A 376 25.00 -23.02 14.97
N SER A 377 25.03 -21.74 15.36
CA SER A 377 25.62 -21.36 16.64
C SER A 377 24.59 -21.62 17.73
N ASN A 378 24.70 -22.78 18.38
CA ASN A 378 24.04 -23.06 19.66
C ASN A 378 24.56 -22.09 20.72
N SER A 379 23.70 -21.20 21.20
CA SER A 379 23.89 -20.52 22.49
C SER A 379 22.86 -21.07 23.50
N THR A 380 23.35 -21.93 24.38
CA THR A 380 22.63 -22.37 25.59
C THR A 380 22.39 -21.19 26.55
N PRO A 381 21.21 -21.06 27.17
CA PRO A 381 21.00 -20.16 28.28
C PRO A 381 21.28 -20.90 29.59
N ALA A 382 22.19 -20.39 30.42
CA ALA A 382 22.34 -20.81 31.81
C ALA A 382 21.78 -19.71 32.73
N SER A 383 20.63 -20.01 33.36
CA SER A 383 20.25 -19.53 34.69
C SER A 383 21.06 -20.34 35.73
N SER A 384 21.38 -19.97 36.97
CA SER A 384 20.78 -19.06 37.96
C SER A 384 21.75 -18.87 39.16
N THR A 385 21.65 -17.69 39.80
CA THR A 385 21.78 -17.30 41.23
C THR A 385 22.69 -17.98 42.30
N HIS A 386 23.23 -17.09 43.16
CA HIS A 386 23.67 -17.21 44.58
C HIS A 386 25.00 -17.95 44.85
N HIS A 387 25.94 -17.52 45.71
CA HIS A 387 25.84 -16.91 47.05
C HIS A 387 27.14 -16.15 47.44
N SER A 388 26.95 -15.19 48.35
CA SER A 388 27.90 -14.49 49.23
C SER A 388 29.00 -15.32 49.92
N SER A 389 30.21 -14.76 50.13
CA SER A 389 30.68 -14.26 51.45
C SER A 389 32.22 -14.14 51.60
N ARG A 390 32.59 -13.16 52.45
CA ARG A 390 33.80 -13.03 53.32
C ARG A 390 35.14 -12.46 52.79
N SER A 391 35.35 -11.20 53.18
CA SER A 391 36.46 -10.68 54.00
C SER A 391 37.90 -11.18 53.77
N ARG A 392 38.78 -10.26 53.35
CA ARG A 392 39.77 -9.64 54.25
C ARG A 392 40.25 -8.31 53.69
#